data_AF-B4UHM9-F1
#
_entry.id   AF-B4UHM9-F1
#
_cell.length_a   1.000
_cell.length_b   1.000
_cell.length_c   1.000
_cell.angle_alpha   90.00
_cell.angle_beta   90.00
_cell.angle_gamma   90.00
#
_symmetry.space_group_name_H-M   'P 1'
#
loop_
_entity.id
_entity.type
_entity.pdbx_description
1 polymer ?
#
loop_
_entity_poly.entity_id
_entity_poly.type
_entity_poly.pdbx_seq_one_letter_code
_entity_poly.pdbx_strand_id
1 'polypeptide(L)'
;MSESSIYRKPVAFAALATVVVLAGTIATMAYPMLRPDLHPKVEGLKPLSPLELAGRDVYQREGCVNCHTQTVRPLKSEVVRYKGNRAPEPSGQYSLAGEFAYDHPFLWGSKRTGPDLAFEGWIKPSKDWHYAHFADPQKVVPRSNMPRYAFLGGNALEAAKVQASMRGLRTLGVPYGDADLAAVPAAVEGKTEMDALVAYTVSLGKAVNRAAAGGGEVDLEAPNPFATDVAAIAKGKALFDANACSACHGDEAQGQEGVAPNLIDDKFLGVSPDLPDAAYFAMIKGGSDAKKALGRPGVPDGGMAAFGGDLSDDDIWAIVAWLRNQKAHEAAEGHPGGH
;
A
#
# COMPACT_ATOMS: atom_id res chain seq x y z
N MET A 1 -64.99 -17.22 -15.97
CA MET A 1 -63.65 -16.75 -15.58
C MET A 1 -63.08 -17.76 -14.61
N SER A 2 -61.97 -18.43 -14.94
CA SER A 2 -61.51 -19.64 -14.24
C SER A 2 -61.21 -19.41 -12.75
N GLU A 3 -61.79 -20.24 -11.88
CA GLU A 3 -61.50 -20.32 -10.43
C GLU A 3 -60.08 -20.80 -10.10
N SER A 4 -59.27 -21.14 -11.12
CA SER A 4 -57.92 -21.73 -10.96
C SER A 4 -56.77 -20.72 -10.87
N SER A 5 -57.04 -19.44 -10.63
CA SER A 5 -55.98 -18.41 -10.59
C SER A 5 -55.12 -18.48 -9.32
N ILE A 6 -53.79 -18.58 -9.48
CA ILE A 6 -52.83 -18.61 -8.36
C ILE A 6 -52.90 -17.35 -7.47
N TYR A 7 -53.32 -16.22 -8.03
CA TYR A 7 -53.48 -14.95 -7.32
C TYR A 7 -54.56 -14.97 -6.24
N ARG A 8 -55.44 -15.98 -6.21
CA ARG A 8 -56.46 -16.18 -5.18
C ARG A 8 -56.08 -17.22 -4.12
N LYS A 9 -54.93 -17.88 -4.27
CA LYS A 9 -54.45 -18.96 -3.38
C LYS A 9 -53.16 -18.50 -2.68
N PRO A 10 -53.26 -17.72 -1.59
CA PRO A 10 -52.09 -17.07 -0.98
C PRO A 10 -51.01 -18.05 -0.52
N VAL A 11 -51.39 -19.21 0.03
CA VAL A 11 -50.44 -20.26 0.44
C VAL A 11 -49.72 -20.87 -0.75
N ALA A 12 -50.43 -21.17 -1.84
CA ALA A 12 -49.83 -21.75 -3.05
C ALA A 12 -48.91 -20.75 -3.76
N PHE A 13 -49.30 -19.47 -3.79
CA PHE A 13 -48.46 -18.40 -4.30
C PHE A 13 -47.19 -18.22 -3.47
N ALA A 14 -47.30 -18.16 -2.14
CA ALA A 14 -46.16 -18.03 -1.24
C ALA A 14 -45.18 -19.23 -1.35
N ALA A 15 -45.71 -20.46 -1.43
CA ALA A 15 -44.90 -21.65 -1.62
C ALA A 15 -44.13 -21.62 -2.95
N LEU A 16 -44.82 -21.28 -4.05
CA LEU A 16 -44.18 -21.19 -5.37
C LEU A 16 -43.12 -20.07 -5.41
N ALA A 17 -43.44 -18.89 -4.88
CA ALA A 17 -42.50 -17.78 -4.80
C ALA A 17 -41.26 -18.15 -3.97
N THR A 18 -41.45 -18.85 -2.85
CA THR A 18 -40.35 -19.34 -2.01
C THR A 18 -39.46 -20.31 -2.78
N VAL A 19 -40.05 -21.28 -3.50
CA VAL A 19 -39.28 -22.23 -4.32
C VAL A 19 -38.47 -21.51 -5.40
N VAL A 20 -39.04 -20.52 -6.09
CA VAL A 20 -38.34 -19.76 -7.13
C VAL A 20 -37.18 -18.95 -6.55
N VAL A 21 -37.39 -18.28 -5.42
CA VAL A 21 -36.32 -17.53 -4.72
C VAL A 21 -35.21 -18.47 -4.27
N LEU A 22 -35.57 -19.60 -3.63
CA LEU A 22 -34.61 -20.59 -3.14
C LEU A 22 -33.81 -21.22 -4.28
N ALA A 23 -34.42 -21.51 -5.43
CA ALA A 23 -33.71 -22.06 -6.58
C ALA A 23 -32.59 -21.10 -7.03
N GLY A 24 -32.88 -19.79 -7.09
CA GLY A 24 -31.88 -18.76 -7.38
C GLY A 24 -30.77 -18.72 -6.32
N THR A 25 -31.14 -18.64 -5.03
CA THR A 25 -30.18 -18.60 -3.90
C THR A 25 -29.28 -19.84 -3.85
N ILE A 26 -29.83 -21.03 -4.10
CA ILE A 26 -29.05 -22.27 -4.12
C ILE A 26 -28.05 -22.24 -5.28
N ALA A 27 -28.49 -21.86 -6.47
CA ALA A 27 -27.63 -21.84 -7.65
C ALA A 27 -26.51 -20.79 -7.56
N THR A 28 -26.79 -19.61 -7.00
CA THR A 28 -25.83 -18.48 -7.02
C THR A 28 -25.03 -18.31 -5.72
N MET A 29 -25.50 -18.84 -4.58
CA MET A 29 -24.82 -18.71 -3.29
C MET A 29 -24.46 -20.06 -2.68
N ALA A 30 -25.45 -20.91 -2.39
CA ALA A 30 -25.19 -22.14 -1.63
C ALA A 30 -24.26 -23.11 -2.38
N TYR A 31 -24.50 -23.32 -3.68
CA TYR A 31 -23.68 -24.21 -4.49
C TYR A 31 -22.22 -23.70 -4.62
N PRO A 32 -21.96 -22.42 -4.97
CA PRO A 32 -20.59 -21.90 -4.96
C PRO A 32 -19.89 -21.96 -3.59
N MET A 33 -20.60 -21.73 -2.49
CA MET A 33 -20.01 -21.80 -1.14
C MET A 33 -19.49 -23.20 -0.78
N LEU A 34 -20.11 -24.26 -1.31
CA LEU A 34 -19.74 -25.65 -1.04
C LEU A 34 -18.62 -26.18 -1.95
N ARG A 35 -18.12 -25.36 -2.88
CA ARG A 35 -17.17 -25.75 -3.93
C ARG A 35 -15.77 -25.21 -3.62
N PRO A 36 -14.84 -26.02 -3.08
CA PRO A 36 -13.52 -25.53 -2.67
C PRO A 36 -12.70 -24.87 -3.79
N ASP A 37 -12.92 -25.31 -5.04
CA ASP A 37 -12.31 -24.74 -6.24
C ASP A 37 -12.73 -23.29 -6.52
N LEU A 38 -13.84 -22.83 -5.93
CA LEU A 38 -14.31 -21.44 -6.01
C LEU A 38 -13.85 -20.56 -4.84
N HIS A 39 -13.06 -21.13 -3.91
CA HIS A 39 -12.42 -20.41 -2.81
C HIS A 39 -10.89 -20.55 -2.88
N PRO A 40 -10.26 -20.09 -3.99
CA PRO A 40 -8.81 -20.18 -4.14
C PRO A 40 -8.10 -19.36 -3.05
N LYS A 41 -6.87 -19.75 -2.73
CA LYS A 41 -5.95 -18.96 -1.91
C LYS A 41 -4.69 -18.72 -2.73
N VAL A 42 -4.17 -17.50 -2.72
CA VAL A 42 -2.86 -17.26 -3.33
C VAL A 42 -1.78 -18.00 -2.54
N GLU A 43 -0.75 -18.47 -3.25
CA GLU A 43 0.35 -19.19 -2.63
C GLU A 43 1.05 -18.31 -1.59
N GLY A 44 1.35 -18.87 -0.41
CA GLY A 44 2.02 -18.15 0.66
C GLY A 44 1.16 -17.12 1.40
N LEU A 45 -0.17 -17.06 1.15
CA LEU A 45 -1.07 -16.17 1.90
C LEU A 45 -1.02 -16.46 3.41
N LYS A 46 -0.64 -15.44 4.18
CA LYS A 46 -0.63 -15.48 5.65
C LYS A 46 -1.82 -14.70 6.21
N PRO A 47 -2.38 -15.12 7.36
CA PRO A 47 -3.27 -14.27 8.14
C PRO A 47 -2.59 -12.95 8.50
N LEU A 48 -3.39 -11.90 8.70
CA LEU A 48 -2.90 -10.61 9.18
C LEU A 48 -2.26 -10.77 10.57
N SER A 49 -1.14 -10.09 10.80
CA SER A 49 -0.55 -10.00 12.13
C SER A 49 -1.49 -9.30 13.12
N PRO A 50 -1.27 -9.40 14.44
CA PRO A 50 -2.14 -8.77 15.43
C PRO A 50 -2.35 -7.26 15.21
N LEU A 51 -1.29 -6.53 14.87
CA LEU A 51 -1.36 -5.10 14.65
C LEU A 51 -2.10 -4.74 13.35
N GLU A 52 -1.86 -5.49 12.27
CA GLU A 52 -2.57 -5.30 11.00
C GLU A 52 -4.07 -5.67 11.12
N LEU A 53 -4.40 -6.71 11.89
CA LEU A 53 -5.80 -7.07 12.16
C LEU A 53 -6.50 -5.98 12.96
N ALA A 54 -5.85 -5.45 14.01
CA ALA A 54 -6.38 -4.31 14.75
C ALA A 54 -6.61 -3.10 13.83
N GLY A 55 -5.68 -2.84 12.90
CA GLY A 55 -5.81 -1.78 11.92
C GLY A 55 -6.95 -1.97 10.94
N ARG A 56 -7.20 -3.22 10.53
CA ARG A 56 -8.35 -3.60 9.70
C ARG A 56 -9.67 -3.39 10.44
N ASP A 57 -9.72 -3.67 11.74
CA ASP A 57 -10.90 -3.40 12.56
C ASP A 57 -11.15 -1.88 12.70
N VAL A 58 -10.08 -1.09 12.85
CA VAL A 58 -10.17 0.39 12.81
C VAL A 58 -10.64 0.87 11.42
N TYR A 59 -10.07 0.38 10.33
CA TYR A 59 -10.47 0.73 8.95
C TYR A 59 -11.96 0.49 8.71
N GLN A 60 -12.50 -0.60 9.24
CA GLN A 60 -13.92 -0.91 9.18
C GLN A 60 -14.76 0.03 10.04
N ARG A 61 -14.36 0.25 11.29
CA ARG A 61 -15.08 1.10 12.26
C ARG A 61 -15.19 2.54 11.76
N GLU A 62 -14.11 3.07 11.20
CA GLU A 62 -14.07 4.43 10.64
C GLU A 62 -14.77 4.55 9.27
N GLY A 63 -15.22 3.42 8.71
CA GLY A 63 -15.99 3.42 7.46
C GLY A 63 -15.16 3.78 6.22
N CYS A 64 -13.84 3.55 6.25
CA CYS A 64 -12.94 3.85 5.14
C CYS A 64 -13.38 3.17 3.83
N VAL A 65 -13.96 1.96 3.94
CA VAL A 65 -14.54 1.18 2.83
C VAL A 65 -15.63 1.90 2.03
N ASN A 66 -16.27 2.93 2.62
CA ASN A 66 -17.30 3.73 1.93
C ASN A 66 -16.71 4.72 0.91
N CYS A 67 -15.41 5.01 1.02
CA CYS A 67 -14.67 5.92 0.15
C CYS A 67 -13.58 5.23 -0.65
N HIS A 68 -13.02 4.15 -0.12
CA HIS A 68 -11.88 3.43 -0.67
C HIS A 68 -12.26 1.96 -0.92
N THR A 69 -12.20 1.56 -2.19
CA THR A 69 -12.29 0.15 -2.56
C THR A 69 -10.96 -0.54 -2.34
N GLN A 70 -10.99 -1.87 -2.27
CA GLN A 70 -9.80 -2.73 -2.21
C GLN A 70 -9.91 -3.81 -3.27
N THR A 71 -10.18 -3.42 -4.52
CA THR A 71 -10.29 -4.35 -5.64
C THR A 71 -9.93 -3.66 -6.95
N VAL A 72 -8.69 -3.86 -7.40
CA VAL A 72 -8.25 -3.41 -8.73
C VAL A 72 -8.81 -4.36 -9.78
N ARG A 73 -9.58 -3.80 -10.72
CA ARG A 73 -10.23 -4.57 -11.79
C ARG A 73 -9.24 -4.88 -12.93
N PRO A 74 -9.45 -5.97 -13.70
CA PRO A 74 -8.62 -6.32 -14.85
C PRO A 74 -8.91 -5.43 -16.08
N LEU A 75 -8.94 -4.11 -15.87
CA LEU A 75 -9.08 -3.10 -16.92
C LEU A 75 -7.72 -2.42 -17.09
N LYS A 76 -7.27 -2.25 -18.33
CA LYS A 76 -5.96 -1.62 -18.63
C LYS A 76 -5.76 -0.29 -17.89
N SER A 77 -6.79 0.55 -17.84
CA SER A 77 -6.75 1.84 -17.15
C SER A 77 -6.60 1.73 -15.63
N GLU A 78 -7.14 0.68 -15.00
CA GLU A 78 -6.97 0.44 -13.56
C GLU A 78 -5.62 -0.15 -13.24
N VAL A 79 -5.19 -1.14 -14.03
CA VAL A 79 -3.88 -1.76 -13.89
C VAL A 79 -2.78 -0.71 -13.94
N VAL A 80 -2.82 0.22 -14.90
CA VAL A 80 -1.84 1.31 -14.99
C VAL A 80 -1.98 2.32 -13.85
N ARG A 81 -3.21 2.71 -13.49
CA ARG A 81 -3.48 3.69 -12.43
C ARG A 81 -2.96 3.21 -11.07
N TYR A 82 -3.21 1.95 -10.74
CA TYR A 82 -2.83 1.35 -9.47
C TYR A 82 -1.50 0.57 -9.57
N LYS A 83 -0.69 0.87 -10.58
CA LYS A 83 0.68 0.34 -10.76
C LYS A 83 0.77 -1.19 -10.82
N GLY A 84 -0.33 -1.87 -11.11
CA GLY A 84 -0.35 -3.31 -11.31
C GLY A 84 0.49 -3.75 -12.51
N ASN A 85 0.69 -2.86 -13.49
CA ASN A 85 1.57 -3.11 -14.65
C ASN A 85 3.05 -3.34 -14.27
N ARG A 86 3.44 -3.06 -13.02
CA ARG A 86 4.78 -3.35 -12.49
C ARG A 86 4.97 -4.83 -12.11
N ALA A 87 3.87 -5.56 -11.92
CA ALA A 87 3.94 -6.97 -11.54
C ALA A 87 4.60 -7.79 -12.66
N PRO A 88 5.58 -8.65 -12.34
CA PRO A 88 6.28 -9.46 -13.34
C PRO A 88 5.32 -10.47 -13.98
N GLU A 89 4.42 -11.05 -13.19
CA GLU A 89 3.43 -12.00 -13.65
C GLU A 89 2.12 -11.29 -14.04
N PRO A 90 1.51 -11.64 -15.20
CA PRO A 90 0.24 -11.04 -15.64
C PRO A 90 -0.91 -11.16 -14.61
N SER A 91 -0.93 -12.22 -13.81
CA SER A 91 -1.91 -12.42 -12.74
C SER A 91 -1.75 -11.45 -11.57
N GLY A 92 -0.55 -10.91 -11.36
CA GLY A 92 -0.29 -9.91 -10.31
C GLY A 92 -0.77 -8.51 -10.67
N GLN A 93 -1.22 -8.27 -11.91
CA GLN A 93 -1.56 -6.92 -12.38
C GLN A 93 -2.88 -6.37 -11.84
N TYR A 94 -3.76 -7.24 -11.31
CA TYR A 94 -5.07 -6.88 -10.76
C TYR A 94 -5.36 -7.74 -9.52
N SER A 95 -6.44 -7.43 -8.80
CA SER A 95 -6.78 -8.15 -7.57
C SER A 95 -7.28 -9.56 -7.88
N LEU A 96 -6.74 -10.55 -7.18
CA LEU A 96 -7.12 -11.95 -7.30
C LEU A 96 -8.08 -12.34 -6.18
N ALA A 97 -9.07 -13.19 -6.49
CA ALA A 97 -10.04 -13.67 -5.49
C ALA A 97 -9.35 -14.29 -4.26
N GLY A 98 -8.24 -15.00 -4.47
CA GLY A 98 -7.51 -15.67 -3.41
C GLY A 98 -6.68 -14.77 -2.49
N GLU A 99 -6.55 -13.48 -2.77
CA GLU A 99 -5.92 -12.53 -1.85
C GLU A 99 -6.82 -12.22 -0.64
N PHE A 100 -8.14 -12.32 -0.84
CA PHE A 100 -9.16 -11.97 0.14
C PHE A 100 -9.64 -13.18 0.95
N ALA A 101 -8.97 -14.33 0.84
CA ALA A 101 -9.47 -15.59 1.39
C ALA A 101 -9.54 -15.63 2.94
N TYR A 102 -8.87 -14.69 3.62
CA TYR A 102 -8.96 -14.52 5.07
C TYR A 102 -9.74 -13.25 5.49
N ASP A 103 -10.34 -12.55 4.53
CA ASP A 103 -11.07 -11.31 4.82
C ASP A 103 -12.51 -11.61 5.27
N HIS A 104 -12.76 -11.41 6.56
CA HIS A 104 -14.09 -11.51 7.15
C HIS A 104 -14.47 -10.20 7.85
N PRO A 105 -15.53 -9.50 7.40
CA PRO A 105 -16.13 -9.59 6.06
C PRO A 105 -15.17 -9.06 4.97
N PHE A 106 -15.43 -9.34 3.69
CA PHE A 106 -14.64 -8.74 2.61
C PHE A 106 -14.74 -7.20 2.61
N LEU A 107 -13.68 -6.50 2.20
CA LEU A 107 -13.59 -5.03 2.18
C LEU A 107 -13.36 -4.45 0.77
N TRP A 108 -13.81 -5.17 -0.25
CA TRP A 108 -13.72 -4.79 -1.67
C TRP A 108 -14.24 -3.38 -1.95
N GLY A 109 -15.24 -2.92 -1.17
CA GLY A 109 -15.89 -1.63 -1.33
C GLY A 109 -16.84 -1.59 -2.52
N SER A 110 -17.63 -0.53 -2.60
CA SER A 110 -18.64 -0.34 -3.66
C SER A 110 -18.61 1.06 -4.28
N LYS A 111 -17.83 1.98 -3.71
CA LYS A 111 -17.70 3.37 -4.15
C LYS A 111 -16.25 3.83 -4.03
N ARG A 112 -15.80 4.62 -5.00
CA ARG A 112 -14.49 5.27 -5.00
C ARG A 112 -14.65 6.78 -4.94
N THR A 113 -14.65 7.30 -3.72
CA THR A 113 -14.50 8.75 -3.48
C THR A 113 -13.01 9.09 -3.42
N GLY A 114 -12.24 8.26 -2.71
CA GLY A 114 -10.78 8.23 -2.78
C GLY A 114 -10.28 7.12 -3.71
N PRO A 115 -8.95 6.98 -3.86
CA PRO A 115 -8.34 5.91 -4.65
C PRO A 115 -8.63 4.50 -4.09
N ASP A 116 -8.48 3.48 -4.93
CA ASP A 116 -8.46 2.09 -4.48
C ASP A 116 -7.16 1.82 -3.70
N LEU A 117 -7.24 1.05 -2.63
CA LEU A 117 -6.13 0.78 -1.71
C LEU A 117 -5.60 -0.66 -1.81
N ALA A 118 -6.11 -1.50 -2.70
CA ALA A 118 -5.74 -2.93 -2.75
C ALA A 118 -4.22 -3.15 -2.84
N PHE A 119 -3.50 -2.23 -3.49
CA PHE A 119 -2.04 -2.30 -3.68
C PHE A 119 -1.29 -1.18 -2.95
N GLU A 120 -1.90 -0.56 -1.94
CA GLU A 120 -1.34 0.63 -1.29
C GLU A 120 0.04 0.37 -0.69
N GLY A 121 0.28 -0.82 -0.13
CA GLY A 121 1.58 -1.23 0.39
C GLY A 121 2.72 -1.24 -0.63
N TRP A 122 2.39 -1.30 -1.93
CA TRP A 122 3.35 -1.17 -3.04
C TRP A 122 3.43 0.24 -3.61
N ILE A 123 2.29 0.96 -3.64
CA ILE A 123 2.21 2.30 -4.22
C ILE A 123 2.79 3.37 -3.28
N LYS A 124 2.49 3.29 -1.97
CA LYS A 124 2.99 4.19 -0.93
C LYS A 124 3.43 3.38 0.29
N PRO A 125 4.65 2.82 0.30
CA PRO A 125 5.13 2.00 1.40
C PRO A 125 5.65 2.82 2.61
N SER A 126 5.66 4.16 2.52
CA SER A 126 6.10 5.03 3.62
C SER A 126 5.02 5.14 4.69
N LYS A 127 5.27 4.55 5.88
CA LYS A 127 4.37 4.66 7.05
C LYS A 127 4.21 6.11 7.50
N ASP A 128 5.30 6.84 7.47
CA ASP A 128 5.44 8.27 7.70
C ASP A 128 4.45 9.09 6.84
N TRP A 129 4.42 8.84 5.52
CA TRP A 129 3.41 9.44 4.64
C TRP A 129 1.98 9.13 5.10
N HIS A 130 1.71 7.89 5.51
CA HIS A 130 0.39 7.50 6.01
C HIS A 130 0.03 8.18 7.34
N TYR A 131 0.97 8.31 8.29
CA TYR A 131 0.74 9.07 9.52
C TYR A 131 0.38 10.53 9.21
N ALA A 132 1.17 11.20 8.36
CA ALA A 132 0.92 12.58 7.96
C ALA A 132 -0.43 12.73 7.24
N HIS A 133 -0.71 11.83 6.29
CA HIS A 133 -1.95 11.85 5.52
C HIS A 133 -3.18 11.55 6.38
N PHE A 134 -3.15 10.56 7.28
CA PHE A 134 -4.28 10.30 8.18
C PHE A 134 -4.47 11.42 9.21
N ALA A 135 -3.39 12.06 9.68
CA ALA A 135 -3.49 13.19 10.60
C ALA A 135 -4.16 14.41 9.94
N ASP A 136 -3.72 14.80 8.75
CA ASP A 136 -4.28 15.93 7.99
C ASP A 136 -4.16 15.72 6.47
N PRO A 137 -5.15 15.06 5.82
CA PRO A 137 -5.07 14.73 4.41
C PRO A 137 -4.90 15.96 3.51
N GLN A 138 -5.46 17.10 3.91
CA GLN A 138 -5.40 18.35 3.16
C GLN A 138 -4.02 19.01 3.21
N LYS A 139 -3.19 18.71 4.22
CA LYS A 139 -1.80 19.20 4.25
C LYS A 139 -0.92 18.46 3.25
N VAL A 140 -1.11 17.15 3.12
CA VAL A 140 -0.33 16.30 2.21
C VAL A 140 -0.88 16.37 0.78
N VAL A 141 -2.21 16.44 0.64
CA VAL A 141 -2.91 16.50 -0.63
C VAL A 141 -3.92 17.67 -0.57
N PRO A 142 -3.57 18.88 -1.05
CA PRO A 142 -4.36 20.11 -0.87
C PRO A 142 -5.83 20.02 -1.28
N ARG A 143 -6.15 19.19 -2.28
CA ARG A 143 -7.53 18.99 -2.78
C ARG A 143 -8.24 17.76 -2.20
N SER A 144 -7.70 17.16 -1.14
CA SER A 144 -8.30 15.99 -0.51
C SER A 144 -9.61 16.34 0.18
N ASN A 145 -10.64 15.52 -0.06
CA ASN A 145 -11.91 15.56 0.66
C ASN A 145 -11.99 14.52 1.78
N MET A 146 -10.89 13.84 2.08
CA MET A 146 -10.82 12.84 3.15
C MET A 146 -10.89 13.51 4.53
N PRO A 147 -11.65 12.97 5.50
CA PRO A 147 -11.66 13.46 6.87
C PRO A 147 -10.31 13.30 7.58
N ARG A 148 -10.08 14.11 8.62
CA ARG A 148 -8.91 13.99 9.49
C ARG A 148 -9.11 12.90 10.54
N TYR A 149 -8.11 12.05 10.72
CA TYR A 149 -8.11 10.94 11.69
C TYR A 149 -7.03 11.09 12.78
N ALA A 150 -6.51 12.30 13.00
CA ALA A 150 -5.50 12.57 14.03
C ALA A 150 -5.85 12.05 15.44
N PHE A 151 -7.15 11.95 15.76
CA PHE A 151 -7.62 11.43 17.04
C PHE A 151 -7.22 9.97 17.29
N LEU A 152 -7.00 9.17 16.24
CA LEU A 152 -6.55 7.77 16.37
C LEU A 152 -5.16 7.64 17.02
N GLY A 153 -4.34 8.70 16.96
CA GLY A 153 -3.03 8.72 17.61
C GLY A 153 -3.11 8.82 19.14
N GLY A 154 -4.26 9.20 19.70
CA GLY A 154 -4.50 9.22 21.15
C GLY A 154 -5.14 7.94 21.70
N ASN A 155 -5.60 7.05 20.82
CA ASN A 155 -6.36 5.87 21.22
C ASN A 155 -5.44 4.65 21.33
N ALA A 156 -5.26 4.12 22.54
CA ALA A 156 -4.47 2.91 22.77
C ALA A 156 -5.22 1.65 22.31
N LEU A 157 -4.47 0.68 21.79
CA LEU A 157 -5.00 -0.65 21.45
C LEU A 157 -5.21 -1.51 22.70
N GLU A 158 -6.29 -2.30 22.70
CA GLU A 158 -6.57 -3.28 23.75
C GLU A 158 -6.25 -4.69 23.24
N ALA A 159 -5.19 -5.31 23.78
CA ALA A 159 -4.78 -6.66 23.40
C ALA A 159 -5.91 -7.70 23.52
N ALA A 160 -6.77 -7.57 24.53
CA ALA A 160 -7.90 -8.47 24.75
C ALA A 160 -8.92 -8.44 23.59
N LYS A 161 -9.16 -7.26 22.98
CA LYS A 161 -10.04 -7.11 21.81
C LYS A 161 -9.41 -7.78 20.59
N VAL A 162 -8.13 -7.55 20.34
CA VAL A 162 -7.42 -8.16 19.20
C VAL A 162 -7.40 -9.69 19.31
N GLN A 163 -7.12 -10.23 20.50
CA GLN A 163 -7.21 -11.67 20.75
C GLN A 163 -8.63 -12.21 20.54
N ALA A 164 -9.68 -11.45 20.89
CA ALA A 164 -11.06 -11.85 20.64
C ALA A 164 -11.37 -11.90 19.14
N SER A 165 -10.96 -10.88 18.35
CA SER A 165 -11.07 -10.89 16.89
C SER A 165 -10.36 -12.10 16.28
N MET A 166 -9.11 -12.38 16.69
CA MET A 166 -8.34 -13.53 16.19
C MET A 166 -9.00 -14.88 16.54
N ARG A 167 -9.55 -15.03 17.76
CA ARG A 167 -10.32 -16.23 18.13
C ARG A 167 -11.57 -16.38 17.25
N GLY A 168 -12.29 -15.29 17.01
CA GLY A 168 -13.45 -15.29 16.10
C GLY A 168 -13.06 -15.73 14.69
N LEU A 169 -12.01 -15.15 14.12
CA LEU A 169 -11.49 -15.52 12.80
C LEU A 169 -11.00 -16.97 12.74
N ARG A 170 -10.42 -17.48 13.83
CA ARG A 170 -10.06 -18.91 13.93
C ARG A 170 -11.27 -19.82 13.79
N THR A 171 -12.41 -19.47 14.37
CA THR A 171 -13.66 -20.25 14.19
C THR A 171 -14.19 -20.22 12.75
N LEU A 172 -13.83 -19.19 11.97
CA LEU A 172 -14.18 -19.04 10.56
C LEU A 172 -13.17 -19.70 9.61
N GLY A 173 -12.12 -20.34 10.14
CA GLY A 173 -11.13 -21.07 9.36
C GLY A 173 -9.85 -20.29 9.02
N VAL A 174 -9.64 -19.10 9.59
CA VAL A 174 -8.36 -18.39 9.50
C VAL A 174 -7.33 -19.10 10.39
N PRO A 175 -6.16 -19.52 9.88
CA PRO A 175 -5.24 -20.42 10.56
C PRO A 175 -4.35 -19.73 11.61
N TYR A 176 -4.94 -19.02 12.59
CA TYR A 176 -4.21 -18.51 13.74
C TYR A 176 -3.86 -19.65 14.71
N GLY A 177 -2.60 -19.75 15.12
CA GLY A 177 -2.09 -20.67 16.14
C GLY A 177 -2.10 -20.08 17.55
N ASP A 178 -1.92 -20.91 18.58
CA ASP A 178 -1.93 -20.44 19.98
C ASP A 178 -0.76 -19.51 20.30
N ALA A 179 0.37 -19.71 19.61
CA ALA A 179 1.51 -18.80 19.65
C ALA A 179 1.12 -17.40 19.14
N ASP A 180 0.32 -17.30 18.08
CA ASP A 180 -0.12 -16.01 17.53
C ASP A 180 -0.99 -15.24 18.55
N LEU A 181 -1.90 -15.95 19.22
CA LEU A 181 -2.74 -15.38 20.27
C LEU A 181 -1.94 -14.94 21.50
N ALA A 182 -0.95 -15.75 21.91
CA ALA A 182 -0.08 -15.46 23.03
C ALA A 182 0.85 -14.26 22.77
N ALA A 183 1.23 -14.02 21.51
CA ALA A 183 2.09 -12.91 21.11
C ALA A 183 1.36 -11.56 21.05
N VAL A 184 0.02 -11.53 21.04
CA VAL A 184 -0.77 -10.30 20.87
C VAL A 184 -0.41 -9.20 21.87
N PRO A 185 -0.34 -9.44 23.20
CA PRO A 185 -0.08 -8.37 24.15
C PRO A 185 1.22 -7.62 23.87
N ALA A 186 2.30 -8.34 23.55
CA ALA A 186 3.57 -7.74 23.18
C ALA A 186 3.52 -7.04 21.81
N ALA A 187 2.77 -7.59 20.85
CA ALA A 187 2.68 -7.02 19.50
C ALA A 187 1.94 -5.67 19.45
N VAL A 188 1.07 -5.38 20.42
CA VAL A 188 0.26 -4.14 20.46
C VAL A 188 0.59 -3.23 21.65
N GLU A 189 1.57 -3.60 22.47
CA GLU A 189 1.97 -2.81 23.64
C GLU A 189 2.44 -1.41 23.22
N GLY A 190 1.86 -0.39 23.85
CA GLY A 190 2.15 1.02 23.55
C GLY A 190 1.74 1.47 22.15
N LYS A 191 1.03 0.64 21.38
CA LYS A 191 0.55 0.99 20.04
C LYS A 191 -0.81 1.67 20.08
N THR A 192 -0.98 2.59 19.14
CA THR A 192 -2.20 3.35 18.95
C THR A 192 -3.05 2.76 17.83
N GLU A 193 -4.31 3.17 17.74
CA GLU A 193 -5.17 2.86 16.61
C GLU A 193 -4.61 3.41 15.28
N MET A 194 -3.91 4.54 15.33
CA MET A 194 -3.21 5.09 14.16
C MET A 194 -2.09 4.14 13.71
N ASP A 195 -1.27 3.64 14.63
CA ASP A 195 -0.20 2.69 14.31
C ASP A 195 -0.77 1.42 13.64
N ALA A 196 -1.90 0.95 14.17
CA ALA A 196 -2.61 -0.20 13.62
C ALA A 196 -3.12 0.08 12.19
N LEU A 197 -3.82 1.19 12.00
CA LEU A 197 -4.39 1.58 10.70
C LEU A 197 -3.29 1.75 9.64
N VAL A 198 -2.18 2.37 10.00
CA VAL A 198 -1.00 2.49 9.12
C VAL A 198 -0.44 1.12 8.80
N ALA A 199 -0.24 0.25 9.80
CA ALA A 199 0.26 -1.12 9.60
C ALA A 199 -0.62 -1.93 8.64
N TYR A 200 -1.95 -1.87 8.81
CA TYR A 200 -2.90 -2.50 7.89
C TYR A 200 -2.80 -1.93 6.48
N THR A 201 -2.79 -0.59 6.35
CA THR A 201 -2.77 0.06 5.04
C THR A 201 -1.52 -0.31 4.23
N VAL A 202 -0.35 -0.34 4.88
CA VAL A 202 0.90 -0.72 4.21
C VAL A 202 1.07 -2.23 4.01
N SER A 203 0.20 -3.06 4.59
CA SER A 203 0.20 -4.52 4.35
C SER A 203 -0.57 -4.91 3.08
N LEU A 204 -1.46 -4.02 2.61
CA LEU A 204 -2.31 -4.27 1.44
C LEU A 204 -1.51 -4.57 0.17
N GLY A 205 -1.91 -5.64 -0.51
CA GLY A 205 -1.36 -6.05 -1.81
C GLY A 205 -0.05 -6.82 -1.73
N LYS A 206 0.52 -7.04 -0.54
CA LYS A 206 1.81 -7.74 -0.35
C LYS A 206 1.73 -9.27 -0.43
N ALA A 207 0.53 -9.84 -0.48
CA ALA A 207 0.32 -11.28 -0.64
C ALA A 207 0.76 -11.81 -2.02
N VAL A 208 0.84 -10.94 -3.02
CA VAL A 208 1.35 -11.26 -4.37
C VAL A 208 2.51 -10.33 -4.67
N ASN A 209 3.56 -10.87 -5.27
CA ASN A 209 4.71 -10.08 -5.69
C ASN A 209 4.31 -9.13 -6.82
N ARG A 210 4.34 -7.82 -6.53
CA ARG A 210 4.07 -6.73 -7.47
C ARG A 210 5.23 -5.75 -7.54
N ALA A 211 6.40 -6.13 -7.02
CA ALA A 211 7.60 -5.34 -7.13
C ALA A 211 7.98 -5.20 -8.61
N ALA A 212 8.35 -3.99 -9.02
CA ALA A 212 9.10 -3.82 -10.26
C ALA A 212 10.46 -4.55 -10.11
N ALA A 213 10.90 -5.24 -11.15
CA ALA A 213 12.26 -5.79 -11.17
C ALA A 213 13.28 -4.64 -11.02
N GLY A 214 14.16 -4.68 -10.02
CA GLY A 214 15.07 -3.54 -9.80
C GLY A 214 16.25 -3.76 -8.84
N GLY A 215 16.44 -4.96 -8.29
CA GLY A 215 17.60 -5.27 -7.45
C GLY A 215 18.79 -5.72 -8.30
N GLY A 216 19.73 -4.81 -8.56
CA GLY A 216 21.04 -5.13 -9.14
C GLY A 216 22.16 -4.98 -8.11
N GLU A 217 23.29 -5.64 -8.34
CA GLU A 217 24.51 -5.41 -7.57
C GLU A 217 24.94 -3.95 -7.76
N VAL A 218 25.29 -3.26 -6.67
CA VAL A 218 25.59 -1.83 -6.67
C VAL A 218 27.09 -1.66 -6.57
N ASP A 219 27.70 -1.17 -7.65
CA ASP A 219 29.06 -0.64 -7.60
C ASP A 219 29.00 0.77 -7.01
N LEU A 220 29.36 0.90 -5.74
CA LEU A 220 29.38 2.18 -5.02
C LEU A 220 30.45 3.15 -5.54
N GLU A 221 31.41 2.65 -6.32
CA GLU A 221 32.48 3.45 -6.92
C GLU A 221 32.11 3.94 -8.33
N ALA A 222 30.98 3.48 -8.89
CA ALA A 222 30.54 3.86 -10.21
C ALA A 222 30.30 5.38 -10.31
N PRO A 223 31.02 6.10 -11.19
CA PRO A 223 30.80 7.52 -11.38
C PRO A 223 29.51 7.75 -12.17
N ASN A 224 28.81 8.84 -11.84
CA ASN A 224 27.66 9.28 -12.63
C ASN A 224 28.14 9.83 -13.99
N PRO A 225 27.78 9.19 -15.12
CA PRO A 225 28.24 9.61 -16.44
C PRO A 225 27.66 10.96 -16.90
N PHE A 226 26.62 11.47 -16.22
CA PHE A 226 25.88 12.67 -16.59
C PHE A 226 26.08 13.85 -15.62
N ALA A 227 27.02 13.76 -14.68
CA ALA A 227 27.17 14.74 -13.58
C ALA A 227 27.27 16.22 -14.04
N THR A 228 27.78 16.47 -15.25
CA THR A 228 27.92 17.83 -15.83
C THR A 228 27.12 18.03 -17.10
N ASP A 229 26.28 17.07 -17.50
CA ASP A 229 25.48 17.16 -18.73
C ASP A 229 24.17 17.92 -18.45
N VAL A 230 24.08 19.14 -18.95
CA VAL A 230 22.91 20.02 -18.76
C VAL A 230 21.63 19.42 -19.32
N ALA A 231 21.69 18.70 -20.45
CA ALA A 231 20.51 18.08 -21.04
C ALA A 231 20.03 16.89 -20.18
N ALA A 232 20.97 16.10 -19.66
CA ALA A 232 20.65 15.01 -18.74
C ALA A 232 20.11 15.52 -17.40
N ILE A 233 20.66 16.61 -16.85
CA ILE A 233 20.15 17.27 -15.64
C ILE A 233 18.70 17.74 -15.84
N ALA A 234 18.41 18.40 -16.97
CA ALA A 234 17.04 18.84 -17.28
C ALA A 234 16.07 17.65 -17.44
N LYS A 235 16.54 16.56 -18.08
CA LYS A 235 15.80 15.30 -18.18
C LYS A 235 15.55 14.69 -16.80
N GLY A 236 16.53 14.74 -15.91
CA GLY A 236 16.45 14.26 -14.52
C GLY A 236 15.30 14.90 -13.74
N LYS A 237 15.17 16.24 -13.78
CA LYS A 237 14.03 16.95 -13.17
C LYS A 237 12.69 16.47 -13.75
N ALA A 238 12.60 16.40 -15.08
CA ALA A 238 11.37 15.98 -15.74
C ALA A 238 10.97 14.55 -15.36
N LEU A 239 11.93 13.64 -15.24
CA LEU A 239 11.71 12.26 -14.79
C LEU A 239 11.30 12.20 -13.32
N PHE A 240 11.93 12.98 -12.44
CA PHE A 240 11.59 13.06 -11.03
C PHE A 240 10.12 13.47 -10.83
N ASP A 241 9.67 14.48 -11.58
CA ASP A 241 8.28 14.95 -11.54
C ASP A 241 7.32 13.93 -12.16
N ALA A 242 7.67 13.37 -13.32
CA ALA A 242 6.82 12.41 -14.05
C ALA A 242 6.59 11.10 -13.28
N ASN A 243 7.53 10.72 -12.41
CA ASN A 243 7.45 9.50 -11.60
C ASN A 243 6.92 9.73 -10.18
N ALA A 244 6.39 10.94 -9.92
CA ALA A 244 5.80 11.34 -8.65
C ALA A 244 6.77 11.23 -7.46
N CYS A 245 8.07 11.40 -7.70
CA CYS A 245 9.07 11.44 -6.63
C CYS A 245 8.82 12.65 -5.71
N SER A 246 8.38 13.78 -6.28
CA SER A 246 8.06 15.01 -5.55
C SER A 246 6.92 14.87 -4.55
N ALA A 247 5.99 13.92 -4.78
CA ALA A 247 4.89 13.65 -3.86
C ALA A 247 5.36 13.17 -2.47
N CYS A 248 6.58 12.65 -2.39
CA CYS A 248 7.20 12.23 -1.14
C CYS A 248 8.40 13.12 -0.78
N HIS A 249 9.26 13.43 -1.75
CA HIS A 249 10.52 14.13 -1.52
C HIS A 249 10.45 15.66 -1.74
N GLY A 250 9.27 16.23 -2.01
CA GLY A 250 9.13 17.66 -2.30
C GLY A 250 9.52 18.01 -3.75
N ASP A 251 9.05 19.16 -4.25
CA ASP A 251 9.20 19.56 -5.65
C ASP A 251 10.65 19.82 -6.08
N GLU A 252 11.49 20.25 -5.14
CA GLU A 252 12.93 20.50 -5.29
C GLU A 252 13.78 19.45 -4.54
N ALA A 253 13.19 18.30 -4.24
CA ALA A 253 13.83 17.20 -3.51
C ALA A 253 14.29 17.54 -2.07
N GLN A 254 13.78 18.63 -1.49
CA GLN A 254 14.06 19.10 -0.12
C GLN A 254 13.47 18.22 1.00
N GLY A 255 12.79 17.14 0.65
CA GLY A 255 12.12 16.25 1.59
C GLY A 255 10.81 16.81 2.10
N GLN A 256 10.11 15.98 2.86
CA GLN A 256 8.90 16.35 3.59
C GLN A 256 9.02 15.71 4.98
N GLU A 257 9.00 16.53 6.03
CA GLU A 257 9.16 16.07 7.41
C GLU A 257 8.15 14.96 7.73
N GLY A 258 8.64 13.84 8.25
CA GLY A 258 7.80 12.68 8.57
C GLY A 258 7.11 12.07 7.36
N VAL A 259 7.64 12.22 6.14
CA VAL A 259 7.13 11.60 4.91
C VAL A 259 8.25 10.93 4.12
N ALA A 260 9.29 11.69 3.76
CA ALA A 260 10.48 11.21 3.08
C ALA A 260 11.66 12.15 3.34
N PRO A 261 12.91 11.63 3.38
CA PRO A 261 14.08 12.45 3.69
C PRO A 261 14.34 13.50 2.62
N ASN A 262 15.03 14.56 3.04
CA ASN A 262 15.68 15.51 2.15
C ASN A 262 16.76 14.78 1.33
N LEU A 263 16.80 15.01 0.01
CA LEU A 263 17.74 14.38 -0.92
C LEU A 263 18.88 15.32 -1.35
N ILE A 264 18.85 16.56 -0.89
CA ILE A 264 19.79 17.64 -1.23
C ILE A 264 20.52 18.18 0.00
N ASP A 265 20.32 17.59 1.18
CA ASP A 265 21.09 17.89 2.39
C ASP A 265 22.43 17.10 2.43
N ASP A 266 23.22 17.32 3.48
CA ASP A 266 24.48 16.60 3.69
C ASP A 266 24.31 15.23 4.37
N LYS A 267 23.07 14.72 4.47
CA LYS A 267 22.71 13.56 5.29
C LYS A 267 21.83 12.55 4.54
N PHE A 268 22.36 11.94 3.48
CA PHE A 268 21.60 10.87 2.83
C PHE A 268 21.46 9.62 3.72
N LEU A 269 20.21 9.12 3.81
CA LEU A 269 19.80 8.03 4.69
C LEU A 269 20.13 8.28 6.19
N GLY A 270 20.54 9.50 6.59
CA GLY A 270 21.03 9.81 7.93
C GLY A 270 22.50 9.46 8.20
N VAL A 271 23.35 9.42 7.16
CA VAL A 271 24.83 9.34 7.30
C VAL A 271 25.43 10.66 6.83
N SER A 272 26.43 11.13 7.57
CA SER A 272 27.25 12.30 7.25
C SER A 272 28.72 11.88 7.30
N PRO A 273 29.56 12.27 6.33
CA PRO A 273 29.22 13.04 5.12
C PRO A 273 28.33 12.24 4.16
N ASP A 274 27.70 12.97 3.23
CA ASP A 274 26.78 12.45 2.22
C ASP A 274 27.35 11.26 1.42
N LEU A 275 26.46 10.36 0.98
CA LEU A 275 26.83 9.14 0.25
C LEU A 275 27.10 9.44 -1.24
N PRO A 276 27.87 8.59 -1.95
CA PRO A 276 28.17 8.79 -3.38
C PRO A 276 26.92 8.64 -4.26
N ASP A 277 26.99 9.15 -5.49
CA ASP A 277 25.89 9.11 -6.49
C ASP A 277 25.35 7.69 -6.73
N ALA A 278 26.24 6.69 -6.72
CA ALA A 278 25.87 5.29 -6.83
C ALA A 278 24.91 4.81 -5.73
N ALA A 279 24.95 5.39 -4.54
CA ALA A 279 24.00 5.09 -3.47
C ALA A 279 22.59 5.63 -3.77
N TYR A 280 22.49 6.81 -4.37
CA TYR A 280 21.21 7.37 -4.84
C TYR A 280 20.67 6.54 -6.00
N PHE A 281 21.52 6.19 -6.96
CA PHE A 281 21.18 5.30 -8.08
C PHE A 281 20.63 3.97 -7.57
N ALA A 282 21.31 3.33 -6.62
CA ALA A 282 20.88 2.09 -6.00
C ALA A 282 19.52 2.20 -5.31
N MET A 283 19.30 3.27 -4.55
CA MET A 283 18.03 3.51 -3.87
C MET A 283 16.88 3.75 -4.87
N ILE A 284 17.11 4.46 -5.97
CA ILE A 284 16.08 4.65 -7.01
C ILE A 284 15.81 3.32 -7.73
N LYS A 285 16.86 2.59 -8.13
CA LYS A 285 16.75 1.35 -8.89
C LYS A 285 16.09 0.24 -8.07
N GLY A 286 16.58 0.01 -6.86
CA GLY A 286 16.20 -1.11 -5.99
C GLY A 286 15.25 -0.76 -4.85
N GLY A 287 14.89 0.51 -4.67
CA GLY A 287 14.03 0.93 -3.57
C GLY A 287 14.64 0.65 -2.19
N SER A 288 13.80 0.41 -1.20
CA SER A 288 14.27 0.14 0.17
C SER A 288 15.00 -1.18 0.36
N ASP A 289 14.90 -2.11 -0.60
CA ASP A 289 15.66 -3.35 -0.58
C ASP A 289 17.16 -3.10 -0.80
N ALA A 290 17.51 -1.99 -1.48
CA ALA A 290 18.90 -1.58 -1.69
C ALA A 290 19.62 -1.20 -0.40
N LYS A 291 18.89 -0.79 0.67
CA LYS A 291 19.47 -0.37 1.95
C LYS A 291 20.42 -1.43 2.54
N LYS A 292 20.07 -2.72 2.39
CA LYS A 292 20.90 -3.85 2.85
C LYS A 292 22.25 -3.92 2.10
N ALA A 293 22.24 -3.72 0.79
CA ALA A 293 23.45 -3.70 -0.03
C ALA A 293 24.33 -2.47 0.26
N LEU A 294 23.74 -1.37 0.71
CA LEU A 294 24.42 -0.14 1.11
C LEU A 294 24.98 -0.15 2.54
N GLY A 295 25.02 -1.31 3.21
CA GLY A 295 25.54 -1.44 4.58
C GLY A 295 24.64 -0.80 5.65
N ARG A 296 23.38 -0.49 5.32
CA ARG A 296 22.38 0.08 6.23
C ARG A 296 21.21 -0.88 6.36
N PRO A 297 21.29 -1.94 7.19
CA PRO A 297 20.13 -2.78 7.46
C PRO A 297 18.99 -1.86 7.93
N GLY A 298 17.93 -1.78 7.12
CA GLY A 298 16.98 -0.67 7.16
C GLY A 298 16.34 -0.46 8.53
N VAL A 299 15.98 0.80 8.82
CA VAL A 299 14.99 1.08 9.85
C VAL A 299 13.63 0.54 9.35
N PRO A 300 12.80 -0.11 10.19
CA PRO A 300 11.54 -0.77 9.78
C PRO A 300 10.44 0.13 9.22
N ASP A 301 10.66 1.45 9.14
CA ASP A 301 9.62 2.43 8.86
C ASP A 301 10.07 3.35 7.72
N GLY A 302 9.31 3.35 6.60
CA GLY A 302 9.58 4.14 5.41
C GLY A 302 10.15 3.35 4.22
N GLY A 303 9.28 2.82 3.35
CA GLY A 303 9.68 2.09 2.15
C GLY A 303 9.58 2.94 0.86
N MET A 304 10.70 3.25 0.24
CA MET A 304 10.79 3.71 -1.15
C MET A 304 10.61 2.50 -2.10
N ALA A 305 9.74 2.63 -3.10
CA ALA A 305 9.54 1.61 -4.14
C ALA A 305 10.76 1.52 -5.07
N ALA A 306 10.98 0.36 -5.69
CA ALA A 306 11.97 0.18 -6.74
C ALA A 306 11.46 0.74 -8.08
N PHE A 307 12.33 1.44 -8.82
CA PHE A 307 12.03 2.02 -10.14
C PHE A 307 12.85 1.41 -11.28
N GLY A 308 13.75 0.45 -11.01
CA GLY A 308 14.58 -0.17 -12.04
C GLY A 308 13.83 -0.91 -13.15
N GLY A 309 12.53 -1.20 -12.95
CA GLY A 309 11.66 -1.79 -13.97
C GLY A 309 10.90 -0.75 -14.79
N ASP A 310 10.85 0.50 -14.32
CA ASP A 310 10.16 1.61 -14.99
C ASP A 310 11.12 2.58 -15.68
N LEU A 311 12.35 2.68 -15.18
CA LEU A 311 13.38 3.62 -15.63
C LEU A 311 14.61 2.86 -16.14
N SER A 312 15.20 3.35 -17.22
CA SER A 312 16.52 2.86 -17.65
C SER A 312 17.62 3.33 -16.69
N ASP A 313 18.77 2.66 -16.70
CA ASP A 313 19.92 3.08 -15.89
C ASP A 313 20.34 4.52 -16.23
N ASP A 314 20.29 4.92 -17.50
CA ASP A 314 20.58 6.29 -17.91
C ASP A 314 19.56 7.31 -17.36
N ASP A 315 18.28 6.93 -17.29
CA ASP A 315 17.23 7.77 -16.69
C ASP A 315 17.48 7.96 -15.19
N ILE A 316 17.89 6.90 -14.49
CA ILE A 316 18.20 6.98 -13.06
C ILE A 316 19.43 7.85 -12.84
N TRP A 317 20.50 7.68 -13.62
CA TRP A 317 21.69 8.53 -13.53
C TRP A 317 21.39 10.00 -13.84
N ALA A 318 20.50 10.27 -14.80
CA ALA A 318 20.03 11.63 -15.08
C ALA A 318 19.30 12.25 -13.88
N ILE A 319 18.44 11.49 -13.19
CA ILE A 319 17.79 11.95 -11.94
C ILE A 319 18.84 12.27 -10.87
N VAL A 320 19.85 11.40 -10.68
CA VAL A 320 20.91 11.64 -9.70
C VAL A 320 21.73 12.89 -10.06
N ALA A 321 22.03 13.10 -11.35
CA ALA A 321 22.74 14.29 -11.81
C ALA A 321 21.96 15.57 -11.48
N TRP A 322 20.64 15.54 -11.66
CA TRP A 322 19.77 16.65 -11.25
C TRP A 322 19.79 16.89 -9.74
N LEU A 323 19.67 15.85 -8.90
CA LEU A 323 19.72 16.01 -7.44
C LEU A 323 21.02 16.70 -6.97
N ARG A 324 22.16 16.34 -7.57
CA ARG A 324 23.44 16.99 -7.27
C ARG A 324 23.48 18.43 -7.73
N ASN A 325 22.94 18.72 -8.91
CA ASN A 325 22.83 20.08 -9.42
C ASN A 325 21.92 20.94 -8.54
N GLN A 326 20.78 20.40 -8.09
CA GLN A 326 19.85 21.08 -7.19
C GLN A 326 20.49 21.39 -5.84
N LYS A 327 21.20 20.42 -5.25
CA LYS A 327 21.97 20.65 -4.01
C LYS A 327 22.97 21.80 -4.16
N ALA A 328 23.70 21.83 -5.27
CA ALA A 328 24.65 22.92 -5.54
C ALA A 328 23.94 24.28 -5.75
N HIS A 329 22.77 24.27 -6.40
CA HIS A 329 21.94 25.46 -6.60
C HIS A 329 21.46 26.05 -5.26
N GLU A 330 20.83 25.23 -4.40
CA GLU A 330 20.33 25.66 -3.09
C GLU A 330 21.45 26.17 -2.16
N ALA A 331 22.61 25.52 -2.20
CA ALA A 331 23.80 25.99 -1.47
C ALA A 331 24.29 27.36 -1.96
N ALA A 332 24.20 27.64 -3.27
CA ALA A 332 24.59 28.92 -3.85
C ALA A 332 23.60 30.06 -3.56
N GLU A 333 22.30 29.75 -3.43
CA GLU A 333 21.25 30.73 -3.13
C GLU A 333 21.14 31.10 -1.64
N GLY A 334 21.91 30.43 -0.76
CA GLY A 334 21.95 30.76 0.66
C GLY A 334 20.77 30.22 1.47
N HIS A 335 20.15 29.13 1.01
CA HIS A 335 19.16 28.36 1.78
C HIS A 335 19.78 27.04 2.30
N PRO A 336 20.77 27.06 3.21
CA PRO A 336 21.36 25.84 3.73
C PRO A 336 20.35 25.15 4.67
N GLY A 337 19.59 24.19 4.15
CA GLY A 337 18.87 23.18 4.94
C GLY A 337 17.99 23.73 6.07
N GLY A 338 17.04 24.61 5.74
CA GLY A 338 16.16 25.24 6.72
C GLY A 338 15.29 24.26 7.51
N HIS A 339 15.68 24.06 8.78
CA HIS A 339 14.97 23.60 9.98
C HIS A 339 14.26 22.24 9.97
#